data_AF-I0ANX9-F1
#
_entry.id   AF-I0ANX9-F1
#
_cell.length_a   1.000
_cell.length_b   1.000
_cell.length_c   1.000
_cell.angle_alpha   90.00
_cell.angle_beta   90.00
_cell.angle_gamma   90.00
#
_symmetry.space_group_name_H-M   'P 1'
#
loop_
_entity.id
_entity.type
_entity.pdbx_description
1 polymer ?
#
loop_
_entity_poly.entity_id
_entity_poly.type
_entity_poly.pdbx_seq_one_letter_code
_entity_poly.pdbx_strand_id
1 'polypeptide(L)'
;MIPDNKFIRSLLQNAQRGNFTALEQLFRMNIGKVYAIVLRMTANKSFASKITVDTFLEAWKKLKVIREDSPFTGWLIAIAVYKTLEVFRNNKEEFAKKPDLTDIESKDSFENDILSLPHLERLIFVLNKVERYSIDEIADMILMKKEDVEFHLNLAVEKLHDKYPLYKFDNSFQERISKLPIEIQPDKSVTDEIFNFIYEERMKIAEKENAEKPKAEEPEPPKKEIKKKEPKEPKESKKKIQMPEVTINFNTSNVKKYIFTGLGVLVIAALVLFWLNRAKGWTVSSLGGNVLIDNVTVNKEGEMKLNSTLLTDENSNAKIIIPHTGVIEAEPNTSISRTRKDFELKVSKGKIIKKAESQENKLTIQTDIADFNEELSSDFELTINEERNSLFVFKGTVKVVVKGFESVVPENFACDIRKGKFAVPYNPNSDKQIINLIKEYSGPADPNMVVIVSLATKSDALSLWHILQLSSEGNRPIVFKKLNELVPPPDSVTKEGIQKLNRDMLDQWLVKIISEI
;
A
#
# COMPACT_ATOMS: atom_id res chain seq x y z
N MET A 1 9.73 -3.25 -4.67
CA MET A 1 10.14 -1.81 -4.73
C MET A 1 9.51 -1.09 -5.94
N ILE A 2 9.19 0.21 -5.81
CA ILE A 2 8.73 1.06 -6.92
C ILE A 2 9.95 1.50 -7.76
N PRO A 3 9.91 1.40 -9.10
CA PRO A 3 11.03 1.82 -9.94
C PRO A 3 11.25 3.33 -9.94
N ASP A 4 12.51 3.75 -9.97
CA ASP A 4 12.88 5.17 -10.05
C ASP A 4 12.34 5.83 -11.32
N ASN A 5 11.75 7.01 -11.16
CA ASN A 5 11.34 7.83 -12.29
C ASN A 5 12.55 8.38 -13.07
N LYS A 6 12.30 8.88 -14.29
CA LYS A 6 13.35 9.39 -15.19
C LYS A 6 14.20 10.51 -14.57
N PHE A 7 13.62 11.31 -13.67
CA PHE A 7 14.31 12.41 -13.00
C PHE A 7 15.35 11.90 -12.00
N ILE A 8 14.97 10.97 -11.11
CA ILE A 8 15.89 10.34 -10.14
C ILE A 8 17.05 9.65 -10.87
N ARG A 9 16.77 8.92 -11.94
CA ARG A 9 17.81 8.26 -12.76
C ARG A 9 18.81 9.26 -13.35
N SER A 10 18.31 10.40 -13.86
CA SER A 10 19.16 11.47 -14.38
C SER A 10 20.05 12.07 -13.29
N LEU A 11 19.51 12.33 -12.10
CA LEU A 11 20.30 12.81 -10.96
C LEU A 11 21.38 11.81 -10.56
N LEU A 12 21.04 10.52 -10.47
CA LEU A 12 21.98 9.45 -10.15
C LEU A 12 23.13 9.37 -11.17
N GLN A 13 22.82 9.35 -12.47
CA GLN A 13 23.84 9.31 -13.54
C GLN A 13 24.76 10.53 -13.50
N ASN A 14 24.21 11.73 -13.25
CA ASN A 14 25.01 12.94 -13.14
C ASN A 14 25.88 12.91 -11.87
N ALA A 15 25.33 12.45 -10.74
CA ALA A 15 26.06 12.31 -9.48
C ALA A 15 27.22 11.31 -9.62
N GLN A 16 27.02 10.18 -10.31
CA GLN A 16 28.07 9.21 -10.63
C GLN A 16 29.21 9.80 -11.47
N ARG A 17 28.90 10.78 -12.32
CA ARG A 17 29.87 11.55 -13.13
C ARG A 17 30.55 12.69 -12.35
N GLY A 18 30.29 12.80 -11.05
CA GLY A 18 30.89 13.82 -10.18
C GLY A 18 30.12 15.14 -10.12
N ASN A 19 28.89 15.22 -10.67
CA ASN A 19 28.05 16.39 -10.50
C ASN A 19 27.54 16.48 -9.06
N PHE A 20 28.18 17.33 -8.26
CA PHE A 20 27.85 17.50 -6.85
C PHE A 20 26.45 18.06 -6.61
N THR A 21 25.97 18.98 -7.45
CA THR A 21 24.61 19.51 -7.32
C THR A 21 23.57 18.41 -7.53
N ALA A 22 23.81 17.49 -8.47
CA ALA A 22 22.93 16.33 -8.68
C ALA A 22 22.96 15.38 -7.48
N LEU A 23 24.14 15.13 -6.89
CA LEU A 23 24.29 14.34 -5.66
C LEU A 23 23.53 14.97 -4.49
N GLU A 24 23.71 16.27 -4.28
CA GLU A 24 23.08 17.00 -3.19
C GLU A 24 21.56 16.95 -3.30
N GLN A 25 21.01 17.23 -4.50
CA GLN A 25 19.57 17.10 -4.74
C GLN A 25 19.08 15.69 -4.47
N LEU A 26 19.79 14.68 -4.98
CA LEU A 26 19.44 13.28 -4.80
C LEU A 26 19.42 12.88 -3.31
N PHE A 27 20.38 13.35 -2.52
CA PHE A 27 20.46 13.07 -1.09
C PHE A 27 19.36 13.80 -0.32
N ARG A 28 19.17 15.10 -0.56
CA ARG A 28 18.12 15.90 0.10
C ARG A 28 16.72 15.32 -0.09
N MET A 29 16.43 14.75 -1.26
CA MET A 29 15.15 14.07 -1.55
C MET A 29 14.92 12.77 -0.77
N ASN A 30 15.96 12.19 -0.16
CA ASN A 30 15.90 10.89 0.50
C ASN A 30 16.26 10.93 2.00
N ILE A 31 16.95 11.97 2.49
CA ILE A 31 17.37 12.05 3.90
C ILE A 31 16.18 11.92 4.85
N GLY A 32 15.09 12.66 4.62
CA GLY A 32 13.91 12.59 5.49
C GLY A 32 13.21 11.23 5.48
N LYS A 33 13.24 10.52 4.34
CA LYS A 33 12.66 9.17 4.20
C LYS A 33 13.50 8.15 4.96
N VAL A 34 14.81 8.14 4.70
CA VAL A 34 15.74 7.23 5.36
C VAL A 34 15.72 7.46 6.87
N TYR A 35 15.75 8.72 7.31
CA TYR A 35 15.67 9.05 8.74
C TYR A 35 14.37 8.54 9.38
N ALA A 36 13.21 8.72 8.73
CA ALA A 36 11.94 8.24 9.26
C ALA A 36 11.93 6.71 9.46
N ILE A 37 12.45 5.96 8.47
CA ILE A 37 12.53 4.50 8.53
C ILE A 37 13.47 4.06 9.66
N VAL A 38 14.67 4.65 9.71
CA VAL A 38 15.67 4.32 10.74
C VAL A 38 15.16 4.67 12.13
N LEU A 39 14.49 5.82 12.31
CA LEU A 39 13.90 6.21 13.58
C LEU A 39 12.87 5.19 14.06
N ARG A 40 12.01 4.69 13.16
CA ARG A 40 11.04 3.63 13.49
C ARG A 40 11.71 2.32 13.82
N MET A 41 12.78 1.93 13.11
CA MET A 41 13.51 0.70 13.41
C MET A 41 14.23 0.77 14.76
N THR A 42 14.86 1.89 15.11
CA THR A 42 15.66 1.99 16.34
C THR A 42 14.85 2.43 17.56
N ALA A 43 13.75 3.17 17.37
CA ALA A 43 13.08 3.97 18.41
C ALA A 43 14.07 4.73 19.31
N ASN A 44 15.11 5.30 18.69
CA ASN A 44 16.12 6.08 19.38
C ASN A 44 16.67 7.16 18.45
N LYS A 45 16.46 8.43 18.83
CA LYS A 45 16.82 9.60 18.03
C LYS A 45 18.32 9.68 17.75
N SER A 46 19.16 9.38 18.76
CA SER A 46 20.62 9.44 18.64
C SER A 46 21.15 8.40 17.66
N PHE A 47 20.70 7.14 17.79
CA PHE A 47 21.05 6.10 16.83
C PHE A 47 20.51 6.40 15.43
N ALA A 48 19.28 6.93 15.32
CA ALA A 48 18.69 7.27 14.03
C ALA A 48 19.48 8.33 13.29
N SER A 49 19.89 9.40 13.98
CA SER A 49 20.75 10.45 13.43
C SER A 49 22.08 9.88 12.93
N LYS A 50 22.77 9.10 13.77
CA LYS A 50 24.07 8.51 13.42
C LYS A 50 23.98 7.55 12.23
N ILE A 51 23.04 6.60 12.26
CA ILE A 51 22.85 5.63 11.18
C ILE A 51 22.49 6.34 9.87
N THR A 52 21.72 7.43 9.93
CA THR A 52 21.39 8.23 8.74
C THR A 52 22.65 8.85 8.14
N VAL A 53 23.51 9.50 8.95
CA VAL A 53 24.80 10.01 8.47
C VAL A 53 25.62 8.88 7.83
N ASP A 54 25.85 7.79 8.57
CA ASP A 54 26.65 6.66 8.11
C ASP A 54 26.12 6.06 6.80
N THR A 55 24.79 6.01 6.63
CA THR A 55 24.13 5.53 5.41
C THR A 55 24.48 6.40 4.21
N PHE A 56 24.37 7.72 4.33
CA PHE A 56 24.65 8.63 3.20
C PHE A 56 26.15 8.75 2.90
N LEU A 57 27.02 8.64 3.91
CA LEU A 57 28.47 8.59 3.68
C LEU A 57 28.89 7.30 2.96
N GLU A 58 28.31 6.17 3.36
CA GLU A 58 28.54 4.89 2.69
C GLU A 58 27.96 4.89 1.26
N ALA A 59 26.77 5.45 1.08
CA ALA A 59 26.15 5.62 -0.23
C ALA A 59 27.02 6.50 -1.14
N TRP A 60 27.59 7.59 -0.64
CA TRP A 60 28.50 8.43 -1.42
C TRP A 60 29.73 7.65 -1.89
N LYS A 61 30.38 6.88 -1.00
CA LYS A 61 31.54 6.05 -1.34
C LYS A 61 31.23 4.98 -2.39
N LYS A 62 30.03 4.38 -2.32
CA LYS A 62 29.59 3.29 -3.20
C LYS A 62 28.76 3.73 -4.41
N LEU A 63 28.52 5.03 -4.57
CA LEU A 63 27.60 5.56 -5.58
C LEU A 63 27.96 5.13 -7.01
N LYS A 64 29.25 4.95 -7.31
CA LYS A 64 29.73 4.51 -8.64
C LYS A 64 29.41 3.04 -8.96
N VAL A 65 29.05 2.24 -7.95
CA VAL A 65 28.89 0.78 -8.06
C VAL A 65 27.42 0.35 -8.09
N ILE A 66 26.48 1.25 -7.75
CA ILE A 66 25.05 0.95 -7.86
C ILE A 66 24.68 0.63 -9.31
N ARG A 67 23.95 -0.47 -9.50
CA ARG A 67 23.47 -0.91 -10.81
C ARG A 67 22.36 0.01 -11.31
N GLU A 68 22.31 0.24 -12.63
CA GLU A 68 21.32 1.12 -13.27
C GLU A 68 19.86 0.64 -13.12
N ASP A 69 19.67 -0.65 -12.86
CA ASP A 69 18.35 -1.28 -12.68
C ASP A 69 17.86 -1.24 -11.22
N SER A 70 18.72 -0.91 -10.27
CA SER A 70 18.37 -0.86 -8.85
C SER A 70 17.70 0.47 -8.48
N PRO A 71 16.50 0.46 -7.86
CA PRO A 71 15.91 1.68 -7.31
C PRO A 71 16.82 2.31 -6.26
N PHE A 72 17.10 3.62 -6.38
CA PHE A 72 18.05 4.32 -5.54
C PHE A 72 17.61 4.37 -4.07
N THR A 73 16.34 4.71 -3.81
CA THR A 73 15.80 4.73 -2.44
C THR A 73 15.87 3.35 -1.79
N GLY A 74 15.56 2.29 -2.54
CA GLY A 74 15.68 0.92 -2.05
C GLY A 74 17.11 0.51 -1.72
N TRP A 75 18.07 0.94 -2.53
CA TRP A 75 19.49 0.74 -2.25
C TRP A 75 19.96 1.47 -0.98
N LEU A 76 19.51 2.71 -0.76
CA LEU A 76 19.77 3.44 0.49
C LEU A 76 19.18 2.71 1.71
N ILE A 77 17.95 2.21 1.59
CA ILE A 77 17.28 1.46 2.67
C ILE A 77 18.07 0.18 3.00
N ALA A 78 18.56 -0.56 2.00
CA ALA A 78 19.39 -1.73 2.24
C ALA A 78 20.67 -1.40 3.03
N ILE A 79 21.34 -0.28 2.71
CA ILE A 79 22.50 0.20 3.48
C ILE A 79 22.09 0.55 4.92
N ALA A 80 20.96 1.26 5.10
CA ALA A 80 20.46 1.67 6.40
C ALA A 80 20.09 0.47 7.29
N VAL A 81 19.47 -0.57 6.72
CA VAL A 81 19.13 -1.82 7.41
C VAL A 81 20.40 -2.50 7.91
N TYR A 82 21.41 -2.67 7.04
CA TYR A 82 22.69 -3.25 7.45
C TYR A 82 23.34 -2.47 8.60
N LYS A 83 23.36 -1.13 8.52
CA LYS A 83 23.90 -0.26 9.58
C LYS A 83 23.10 -0.36 10.88
N THR A 84 21.79 -0.51 10.79
CA THR A 84 20.91 -0.72 11.95
C THR A 84 21.22 -2.04 12.65
N LEU A 85 21.39 -3.13 11.89
CA LEU A 85 21.77 -4.44 12.45
C LEU A 85 23.15 -4.40 13.12
N GLU A 86 24.10 -3.68 12.53
CA GLU A 86 25.42 -3.46 13.14
C GLU A 86 25.31 -2.75 14.50
N VAL A 87 24.47 -1.71 14.58
CA VAL A 87 24.18 -1.00 15.84
C VAL A 87 23.49 -1.90 16.85
N PHE A 88 22.51 -2.72 16.45
CA PHE A 88 21.85 -3.67 17.35
C PHE A 88 22.83 -4.67 17.94
N ARG A 89 23.70 -5.25 17.09
CA ARG A 89 24.72 -6.22 17.52
C ARG A 89 25.71 -5.63 18.52
N ASN A 90 26.07 -4.36 18.36
CA ASN A 90 27.06 -3.68 19.20
C ASN A 90 26.47 -3.09 20.49
N ASN A 91 25.14 -2.97 20.60
CA ASN A 91 24.46 -2.32 21.73
C ASN A 91 23.36 -3.21 22.33
N LYS A 92 23.62 -4.52 22.46
CA LYS A 92 22.63 -5.51 22.89
C LYS A 92 21.92 -5.17 24.20
N GLU A 93 22.66 -4.66 25.19
CA GLU A 93 22.09 -4.29 26.49
C GLU A 93 21.10 -3.15 26.40
N GLU A 94 21.33 -2.20 25.48
CA GLU A 94 20.44 -1.06 25.28
C GLU A 94 19.15 -1.48 24.58
N PHE A 95 19.26 -2.32 23.55
CA PHE A 95 18.10 -2.84 22.80
C PHE A 95 17.35 -3.97 23.51
N ALA A 96 17.87 -4.50 24.62
CA ALA A 96 17.17 -5.43 25.50
C ALA A 96 16.20 -4.72 26.45
N LYS A 97 16.39 -3.41 26.70
CA LYS A 97 15.50 -2.60 27.52
C LYS A 97 14.28 -2.17 26.70
N LYS A 98 13.20 -1.83 27.39
CA LYS A 98 12.07 -1.14 26.76
C LYS A 98 12.55 0.24 26.27
N PRO A 99 12.22 0.66 25.04
CA PRO A 99 12.61 1.98 24.53
C PRO A 99 12.07 3.10 25.40
N ASP A 100 12.91 4.10 25.65
CA ASP A 100 12.48 5.40 26.17
C ASP A 100 12.01 6.27 25.01
N LEU A 101 10.73 6.63 25.01
CA LEU A 101 10.09 7.37 23.92
C LEU A 101 9.93 8.87 24.21
N THR A 102 10.40 9.37 25.36
CA THR A 102 10.19 10.75 25.81
C THR A 102 10.52 11.82 24.76
N ASP A 103 11.61 11.65 24.00
CA ASP A 103 12.06 12.60 22.97
C ASP A 103 11.47 12.37 21.57
N ILE A 104 10.74 11.27 21.37
CA ILE A 104 10.27 10.81 20.04
C ILE A 104 8.80 10.40 20.04
N GLU A 105 8.08 10.69 21.12
CA GLU A 105 6.67 10.36 21.26
C GLU A 105 5.86 11.04 20.14
N SER A 106 5.20 10.20 19.34
CA SER A 106 4.32 10.64 18.29
C SER A 106 2.96 11.03 18.87
N LYS A 107 2.27 11.96 18.21
CA LYS A 107 0.85 12.25 18.51
C LYS A 107 -0.06 11.08 18.12
N ASP A 108 0.41 10.20 17.24
CA ASP A 108 -0.30 9.00 16.85
C ASP A 108 0.02 7.85 17.83
N SER A 109 -1.01 7.39 18.55
CA SER A 109 -0.87 6.29 19.50
C SER A 109 -0.39 4.99 18.85
N PHE A 110 -0.69 4.79 17.57
CA PHE A 110 -0.28 3.60 16.82
C PHE A 110 1.23 3.60 16.53
N GLU A 111 1.79 4.76 16.18
CA GLU A 111 3.23 4.89 15.96
C GLU A 111 4.00 4.60 17.25
N ASN A 112 3.54 5.09 18.39
CA ASN A 112 4.14 4.79 19.70
C ASN A 112 4.12 3.30 20.04
N ASP A 113 3.13 2.56 19.56
CA ASP A 113 3.03 1.12 19.78
C ASP A 113 3.96 0.33 18.90
N ILE A 114 4.16 0.75 17.65
CA ILE A 114 5.23 0.24 16.80
C ILE A 114 6.58 0.48 17.48
N LEU A 115 6.83 1.70 17.95
CA LEU A 115 8.08 2.06 18.63
C LEU A 115 8.32 1.25 19.91
N SER A 116 7.26 0.76 20.56
CA SER A 116 7.34 -0.05 21.78
C SER A 116 7.61 -1.54 21.53
N LEU A 117 7.50 -2.04 20.30
CA LEU A 117 7.82 -3.44 19.96
C LEU A 117 9.28 -3.76 20.26
N PRO A 118 9.65 -5.01 20.59
CA PRO A 118 11.06 -5.37 20.71
C PRO A 118 11.80 -5.19 19.38
N HIS A 119 13.11 -4.90 19.44
CA HIS A 119 13.85 -4.29 18.33
C HIS A 119 13.85 -5.13 17.04
N LEU A 120 13.92 -6.46 17.12
CA LEU A 120 13.95 -7.32 15.93
C LEU A 120 12.55 -7.41 15.28
N GLU A 121 11.52 -7.65 16.10
CA GLU A 121 10.12 -7.61 15.67
C GLU A 121 9.77 -6.26 15.04
N ARG A 122 10.23 -5.16 15.65
CA ARG A 122 10.01 -3.80 15.15
C ARG A 122 10.66 -3.58 13.81
N LEU A 123 11.93 -3.97 13.64
CA LEU A 123 12.66 -3.82 12.37
C LEU A 123 11.94 -4.58 11.25
N ILE A 124 11.58 -5.85 11.49
CA ILE A 124 10.89 -6.69 10.51
C ILE A 124 9.50 -6.13 10.20
N PHE A 125 8.78 -5.67 11.22
CA PHE A 125 7.47 -5.07 11.07
C PHE A 125 7.51 -3.78 10.24
N VAL A 126 8.45 -2.88 10.51
CA VAL A 126 8.62 -1.63 9.76
C VAL A 126 8.94 -1.96 8.29
N LEU A 127 9.87 -2.88 8.04
CA LEU A 127 10.20 -3.27 6.67
C LEU A 127 9.00 -3.91 5.94
N ASN A 128 8.26 -4.81 6.59
CA ASN A 128 7.17 -5.54 5.93
C ASN A 128 5.88 -4.73 5.81
N LYS A 129 5.40 -4.19 6.93
CA LYS A 129 4.07 -3.57 7.02
C LYS A 129 4.09 -2.10 6.61
N VAL A 130 5.15 -1.36 6.95
CA VAL A 130 5.26 0.07 6.63
C VAL A 130 5.91 0.28 5.26
N GLU A 131 7.08 -0.32 5.01
CA GLU A 131 7.85 -0.13 3.77
C GLU A 131 7.51 -1.14 2.66
N ARG A 132 6.66 -2.13 2.94
CA ARG A 132 6.14 -3.12 1.97
C ARG A 132 7.20 -4.02 1.34
N TYR A 133 8.28 -4.30 2.05
CA TYR A 133 9.22 -5.36 1.67
C TYR A 133 8.60 -6.73 1.90
N SER A 134 8.74 -7.62 0.92
CA SER A 134 8.36 -9.03 1.06
C SER A 134 9.21 -9.72 2.12
N ILE A 135 8.68 -10.83 2.67
CA ILE A 135 9.42 -11.69 3.62
C ILE A 135 10.75 -12.13 3.00
N ASP A 136 10.75 -12.45 1.71
CA ASP A 136 11.93 -12.85 0.95
C ASP A 136 12.99 -11.74 0.90
N GLU A 137 12.59 -10.52 0.53
CA GLU A 137 13.50 -9.37 0.51
C GLU A 137 14.07 -9.07 1.91
N ILE A 138 13.25 -9.21 2.96
CA ILE A 138 13.70 -8.97 4.34
C ILE A 138 14.70 -10.06 4.78
N ALA A 139 14.38 -11.32 4.53
CA ALA A 139 15.25 -12.45 4.83
C ALA A 139 16.64 -12.28 4.17
N ASP A 140 16.67 -11.86 2.92
CA ASP A 140 17.90 -11.55 2.18
C ASP A 140 18.65 -10.34 2.78
N MET A 141 17.93 -9.28 3.17
CA MET A 141 18.55 -8.07 3.75
C MET A 141 19.18 -8.31 5.13
N ILE A 142 18.51 -9.10 5.98
CA ILE A 142 18.93 -9.31 7.37
C ILE A 142 19.67 -10.63 7.58
N LEU A 143 19.85 -11.42 6.51
CA LEU A 143 20.52 -12.72 6.50
C LEU A 143 19.91 -13.72 7.49
N MET A 144 18.58 -13.79 7.51
CA MET A 144 17.80 -14.73 8.31
C MET A 144 17.01 -15.68 7.42
N LYS A 145 16.57 -16.82 7.96
CA LYS A 145 15.66 -17.71 7.24
C LYS A 145 14.28 -17.08 7.12
N LYS A 146 13.57 -17.35 6.03
CA LYS A 146 12.22 -16.83 5.78
C LYS A 146 11.27 -17.17 6.93
N GLU A 147 11.38 -18.39 7.44
CA GLU A 147 10.55 -18.89 8.55
C GLU A 147 10.79 -18.09 9.85
N ASP A 148 12.04 -17.68 10.11
CA ASP A 148 12.37 -16.86 11.27
C ASP A 148 11.82 -15.43 11.11
N VAL A 149 11.89 -14.88 9.89
CA VAL A 149 11.30 -13.57 9.57
C VAL A 149 9.78 -13.60 9.75
N GLU A 150 9.11 -14.62 9.23
CA GLU A 150 7.67 -14.84 9.42
C GLU A 150 7.30 -14.97 10.89
N PHE A 151 8.08 -15.75 11.66
CA PHE A 151 7.86 -15.94 13.08
C PHE A 151 7.92 -14.60 13.83
N HIS A 152 8.99 -13.81 13.65
CA HIS A 152 9.11 -12.51 14.33
C HIS A 152 8.09 -11.49 13.83
N LEU A 153 7.72 -11.52 12.55
CA LEU A 153 6.64 -10.69 12.02
C LEU A 153 5.31 -11.04 12.70
N ASN A 154 5.00 -12.33 12.85
CA ASN A 154 3.79 -12.78 13.53
C ASN A 154 3.79 -12.38 15.01
N LEU A 155 4.93 -12.49 15.70
CA LEU A 155 5.06 -11.98 17.08
C LEU A 155 4.83 -10.47 17.18
N ALA A 156 5.31 -9.69 16.20
CA ALA A 156 5.07 -8.25 16.14
C ALA A 156 3.59 -7.94 15.96
N VAL A 157 2.94 -8.65 15.03
CA VAL A 157 1.52 -8.52 14.74
C VAL A 157 0.68 -8.94 15.94
N GLU A 158 1.02 -10.03 16.62
CA GLU A 158 0.33 -10.52 17.82
C GLU A 158 0.40 -9.52 18.98
N LYS A 159 1.58 -8.95 19.25
CA LYS A 159 1.74 -7.92 20.30
C LYS A 159 0.92 -6.66 20.02
N LEU A 160 0.82 -6.26 18.75
CA LEU A 160 -0.06 -5.17 18.38
C LEU A 160 -1.53 -5.62 18.43
N HIS A 161 -1.85 -6.84 17.99
CA HIS A 161 -3.16 -7.49 18.04
C HIS A 161 -3.77 -7.45 19.44
N ASP A 162 -3.02 -7.86 20.47
CA ASP A 162 -3.48 -7.84 21.85
C ASP A 162 -3.91 -6.44 22.30
N LYS A 163 -3.23 -5.41 21.80
CA LYS A 163 -3.53 -4.01 22.12
C LYS A 163 -4.69 -3.45 21.28
N TYR A 164 -4.92 -3.97 20.08
CA TYR A 164 -6.07 -3.60 19.26
C TYR A 164 -6.70 -4.82 18.57
N PRO A 165 -7.62 -5.53 19.23
CA PRO A 165 -8.13 -6.79 18.70
C PRO A 165 -9.04 -6.64 17.45
N LEU A 166 -9.33 -5.41 16.99
CA LEU A 166 -9.83 -5.13 15.61
C LEU A 166 -8.83 -5.54 14.52
N TYR A 167 -7.56 -5.76 14.87
CA TYR A 167 -6.48 -6.06 13.93
C TYR A 167 -6.66 -7.36 13.14
N LYS A 168 -7.49 -8.31 13.63
CA LYS A 168 -7.85 -9.52 12.86
C LYS A 168 -8.96 -9.30 11.82
N PHE A 169 -9.71 -8.19 11.92
CA PHE A 169 -11.02 -8.08 11.27
C PHE A 169 -11.21 -6.84 10.40
N ASP A 170 -10.26 -5.89 10.35
CA ASP A 170 -10.43 -4.65 9.60
C ASP A 170 -9.13 -4.04 9.03
N ASN A 171 -9.30 -3.32 7.92
CA ASN A 171 -8.31 -2.48 7.24
C ASN A 171 -7.82 -1.26 8.04
N SER A 172 -8.29 -1.05 9.29
CA SER A 172 -7.82 0.03 10.16
C SER A 172 -6.29 0.06 10.31
N PHE A 173 -5.63 -1.09 10.21
CA PHE A 173 -4.18 -1.21 10.29
C PHE A 173 -3.45 -0.58 9.09
N GLN A 174 -3.87 -0.91 7.87
CA GLN A 174 -3.30 -0.31 6.66
C GLN A 174 -3.66 1.18 6.56
N GLU A 175 -4.85 1.56 7.01
CA GLU A 175 -5.23 2.97 7.10
C GLU A 175 -4.34 3.73 8.09
N ARG A 176 -4.07 3.18 9.28
CA ARG A 176 -3.15 3.78 10.26
C ARG A 176 -1.73 3.85 9.74
N ILE A 177 -1.22 2.79 9.09
CA ILE A 177 0.08 2.81 8.43
C ILE A 177 0.13 3.90 7.34
N SER A 178 -0.94 4.06 6.56
CA SER A 178 -1.00 5.09 5.50
C SER A 178 -0.99 6.51 6.04
N LYS A 179 -1.35 6.70 7.31
CA LYS A 179 -1.31 8.00 8.02
C LYS A 179 0.07 8.29 8.61
N LEU A 180 0.97 7.31 8.72
CA LEU A 180 2.31 7.54 9.21
C LEU A 180 3.06 8.48 8.27
N PRO A 181 3.80 9.48 8.81
CA PRO A 181 4.55 10.39 7.96
C PRO A 181 5.64 9.63 7.20
N ILE A 182 5.60 9.72 5.87
CA ILE A 182 6.58 9.08 4.98
C ILE A 182 7.98 9.69 5.18
N GLU A 183 8.03 10.96 5.59
CA GLU A 183 9.27 11.70 5.85
C GLU A 183 9.23 12.35 7.23
N ILE A 184 10.34 12.21 7.95
CA ILE A 184 10.60 12.91 9.21
C ILE A 184 11.91 13.66 8.99
N GLN A 185 11.88 14.98 9.14
CA GLN A 185 13.08 15.79 8.95
C GLN A 185 13.99 15.62 10.19
N PRO A 186 15.24 15.17 10.02
CA PRO A 186 16.19 15.11 11.13
C PRO A 186 16.59 16.52 11.59
N ASP A 187 17.25 16.58 12.74
CA ASP A 187 17.94 17.80 13.16
C ASP A 187 18.94 18.25 12.09
N LYS A 188 19.07 19.57 11.93
CA LYS A 188 19.91 20.18 10.89
C LYS A 188 21.36 19.68 10.94
N SER A 189 21.87 19.36 12.14
CA SER A 189 23.21 18.81 12.34
C SER A 189 23.46 17.53 11.54
N VAL A 190 22.47 16.67 11.35
CA VAL A 190 22.59 15.44 10.54
C VAL A 190 22.88 15.79 9.08
N THR A 191 22.13 16.76 8.54
CA THR A 191 22.28 17.17 7.15
C THR A 191 23.60 17.93 6.94
N ASP A 192 23.94 18.80 7.88
CA ASP A 192 25.20 19.55 7.86
C ASP A 192 26.41 18.61 7.93
N GLU A 193 26.37 17.58 8.79
CA GLU A 193 27.44 16.58 8.90
C GLU A 193 27.67 15.80 7.59
N ILE A 194 26.59 15.33 6.96
CA ILE A 194 26.66 14.63 5.67
C ILE A 194 27.34 15.51 4.61
N PHE A 195 26.86 16.74 4.43
CA PHE A 195 27.36 17.58 3.34
C PHE A 195 28.73 18.20 3.63
N ASN A 196 29.04 18.52 4.88
CA ASN A 196 30.37 19.01 5.26
C ASN A 196 31.43 17.92 5.03
N PHE A 197 31.17 16.68 5.46
CA PHE A 197 32.09 15.57 5.24
C PHE A 197 32.35 15.35 3.74
N ILE A 198 31.28 15.30 2.93
CA ILE A 198 31.43 15.08 1.48
C ILE A 198 32.18 16.24 0.83
N TYR A 199 31.92 17.49 1.26
CA TYR A 199 32.61 18.66 0.76
C TYR A 199 34.12 18.60 1.08
N GLU A 200 34.49 18.34 2.33
CA GLU A 200 35.88 18.24 2.76
C GLU A 200 36.64 17.14 2.02
N GLU A 201 36.08 15.95 1.93
CA GLU A 201 36.71 14.84 1.21
C GLU A 201 36.88 15.14 -0.28
N ARG A 202 35.91 15.83 -0.89
CA ARG A 202 36.03 16.27 -2.29
C ARG A 202 37.15 17.29 -2.47
N MET A 203 37.32 18.23 -1.54
CA MET A 203 38.40 19.21 -1.60
C MET A 203 39.76 18.51 -1.54
N LYS A 204 39.92 17.51 -0.69
CA LYS A 204 41.15 16.70 -0.63
C LYS A 204 41.42 15.94 -1.94
N ILE A 205 40.38 15.40 -2.58
CA ILE A 205 40.53 14.73 -3.89
C ILE A 205 40.96 15.73 -4.96
N ALA A 206 40.32 16.91 -5.02
CA ALA A 206 40.65 17.95 -5.99
C ALA A 206 42.06 18.52 -5.80
N GLU A 207 42.53 18.64 -4.55
CA GLU A 207 43.90 19.05 -4.23
C GLU A 207 44.92 18.01 -4.71
N LYS A 208 44.66 16.71 -4.51
CA LYS A 208 45.51 15.63 -5.02
C LYS A 208 45.57 15.60 -6.55
N GLU A 209 44.42 15.72 -7.21
CA GLU A 209 44.34 15.77 -8.68
C GLU A 209 45.06 16.99 -9.27
N ASN A 210 45.10 18.12 -8.55
CA ASN A 210 45.86 19.31 -8.96
C ASN A 210 47.35 19.22 -8.61
N ALA A 211 47.74 18.50 -7.56
CA ALA A 211 49.13 18.26 -7.20
C ALA A 211 49.83 17.24 -8.10
N GLU A 212 49.08 16.31 -8.71
CA GLU A 212 49.59 15.30 -9.64
C GLU A 212 49.68 15.77 -11.11
N LYS A 213 49.18 16.97 -11.44
CA LYS A 213 49.42 17.56 -12.77
C LYS A 213 50.90 17.96 -12.90
N PRO A 214 51.62 17.50 -13.94
CA PRO A 214 53.02 17.87 -14.14
C PRO A 214 53.17 19.39 -14.21
N LYS A 215 54.11 19.95 -13.44
CA LYS A 215 54.58 21.33 -13.63
C LYS A 215 55.04 21.48 -15.08
N ALA A 216 54.40 22.38 -15.81
CA ALA A 216 54.84 22.74 -17.15
C ALA A 216 56.30 23.22 -17.10
N GLU A 217 57.17 22.57 -17.86
CA GLU A 217 58.54 23.03 -18.11
C GLU A 217 58.51 24.38 -18.83
N GLU A 218 59.28 25.34 -18.31
CA GLU A 218 59.57 26.62 -18.97
C GLU A 218 60.36 26.39 -20.27
N PRO A 219 60.02 27.09 -21.37
CA PRO A 219 60.81 27.03 -22.59
C PRO A 219 61.97 28.05 -22.55
N GLU A 220 63.21 27.56 -22.65
CA GLU A 220 64.43 28.35 -22.92
C GLU A 220 64.75 28.43 -24.44
N PRO A 221 65.66 29.33 -24.91
CA PRO A 221 65.38 30.33 -25.96
C PRO A 221 65.99 30.02 -27.37
N PRO A 222 65.76 30.86 -28.41
CA PRO A 222 65.81 30.44 -29.82
C PRO A 222 67.13 30.76 -30.55
N LYS A 223 67.45 29.98 -31.60
CA LYS A 223 68.42 30.31 -32.68
C LYS A 223 67.81 29.96 -34.05
N LYS A 224 67.39 30.96 -34.86
CA LYS A 224 68.09 31.59 -36.02
C LYS A 224 68.43 30.61 -37.16
N GLU A 225 68.25 30.87 -38.47
CA GLU A 225 67.63 31.88 -39.36
C GLU A 225 68.05 31.45 -40.79
N ILE A 226 67.30 31.79 -41.86
CA ILE A 226 67.75 32.18 -43.23
C ILE A 226 66.44 32.52 -44.01
N LYS A 227 66.07 33.82 -44.11
CA LYS A 227 66.30 34.80 -45.22
C LYS A 227 65.48 34.49 -46.49
N LYS A 228 64.75 35.40 -47.18
CA LYS A 228 64.74 36.88 -47.35
C LYS A 228 63.40 37.27 -48.07
N LYS A 229 62.63 38.30 -47.63
CA LYS A 229 62.54 39.75 -48.05
C LYS A 229 61.88 40.01 -49.42
N GLU A 230 60.69 40.64 -49.54
CA GLU A 230 60.20 42.06 -49.36
C GLU A 230 59.90 42.70 -50.75
N PRO A 231 59.11 43.80 -50.97
CA PRO A 231 58.58 44.88 -50.07
C PRO A 231 57.07 45.31 -50.27
N LYS A 232 56.32 45.78 -49.24
CA LYS A 232 55.97 47.17 -48.74
C LYS A 232 55.07 48.06 -49.65
N GLU A 233 53.79 48.36 -49.33
CA GLU A 233 53.13 49.34 -48.39
C GLU A 233 52.49 50.52 -49.19
N PRO A 234 51.37 51.21 -48.78
CA PRO A 234 51.28 51.92 -47.47
C PRO A 234 49.89 52.10 -46.78
N LYS A 235 49.98 52.30 -45.44
CA LYS A 235 49.31 53.27 -44.53
C LYS A 235 47.78 53.30 -44.20
N GLU A 236 47.57 53.24 -42.87
CA GLU A 236 46.77 54.12 -41.98
C GLU A 236 45.30 53.80 -41.55
N SER A 237 45.19 53.55 -40.23
CA SER A 237 44.25 54.16 -39.25
C SER A 237 43.04 53.36 -38.68
N LYS A 238 43.11 53.15 -37.35
CA LYS A 238 42.06 53.23 -36.30
C LYS A 238 40.64 52.62 -36.54
N LYS A 239 40.30 51.58 -35.76
CA LYS A 239 39.18 51.46 -34.76
C LYS A 239 38.45 50.10 -34.73
N LYS A 240 38.24 49.63 -33.49
CA LYS A 240 37.17 48.77 -32.89
C LYS A 240 36.79 47.43 -33.56
N ILE A 241 36.95 46.39 -32.76
CA ILE A 241 36.53 44.99 -32.95
C ILE A 241 34.99 44.88 -33.00
N GLN A 242 34.47 44.11 -33.96
CA GLN A 242 33.09 43.62 -34.03
C GLN A 242 33.13 42.11 -34.36
N MET A 243 32.36 41.29 -33.63
CA MET A 243 32.26 39.84 -33.82
C MET A 243 31.55 39.47 -35.15
N PRO A 244 31.91 38.37 -35.83
CA PRO A 244 31.16 37.88 -36.98
C PRO A 244 29.94 37.03 -36.55
N GLU A 245 28.82 37.23 -37.23
CA GLU A 245 27.63 36.37 -37.21
C GLU A 245 27.93 35.03 -37.90
N VAL A 246 27.59 33.91 -37.25
CA VAL A 246 27.64 32.57 -37.85
C VAL A 246 26.22 32.15 -38.20
N THR A 247 25.90 32.08 -39.50
CA THR A 247 24.66 31.47 -40.00
C THR A 247 24.85 29.98 -40.24
N ILE A 248 24.10 29.13 -39.51
CA ILE A 248 24.03 27.69 -39.71
C ILE A 248 22.81 27.37 -40.58
N ASN A 249 23.01 26.82 -41.77
CA ASN A 249 21.92 26.34 -42.63
C ASN A 249 21.49 24.91 -42.24
N PHE A 250 20.24 24.74 -41.80
CA PHE A 250 19.64 23.41 -41.56
C PHE A 250 18.91 22.90 -42.80
N ASN A 251 19.31 21.71 -43.29
CA ASN A 251 18.63 21.00 -44.36
C ASN A 251 17.33 20.33 -43.83
N THR A 252 16.17 20.84 -44.25
CA THR A 252 14.83 20.47 -43.75
C THR A 252 14.23 19.22 -44.40
N SER A 253 14.92 18.59 -45.35
CA SER A 253 14.42 17.42 -46.09
C SER A 253 14.44 16.11 -45.29
N ASN A 254 15.45 15.89 -44.44
CA ASN A 254 15.59 14.64 -43.69
C ASN A 254 14.89 14.65 -42.33
N VAL A 255 14.70 15.85 -41.74
CA VAL A 255 14.07 16.02 -40.42
C VAL A 255 12.63 15.51 -40.41
N LYS A 256 11.86 15.77 -41.48
CA LYS A 256 10.48 15.25 -41.60
C LYS A 256 10.44 13.73 -41.60
N LYS A 257 11.38 13.07 -42.29
CA LYS A 257 11.44 11.60 -42.40
C LYS A 257 11.72 10.96 -41.04
N TYR A 258 12.65 11.51 -40.27
CA TYR A 258 12.98 11.03 -38.92
C TYR A 258 11.89 11.33 -37.88
N ILE A 259 11.15 12.45 -38.04
CA ILE A 259 9.98 12.76 -37.21
C ILE A 259 8.88 11.73 -37.46
N PHE A 260 8.55 11.41 -38.71
CA PHE A 260 7.51 10.42 -39.01
C PHE A 260 7.89 9.00 -38.57
N THR A 261 9.16 8.59 -38.70
CA THR A 261 9.61 7.30 -38.18
C THR A 261 9.63 7.27 -36.65
N GLY A 262 10.06 8.36 -36.00
CA GLY A 262 10.04 8.49 -34.55
C GLY A 262 8.62 8.48 -33.97
N LEU A 263 7.68 9.15 -34.65
CA LEU A 263 6.26 9.14 -34.29
C LEU A 263 5.65 7.74 -34.47
N GLY A 264 5.99 7.04 -35.55
CA GLY A 264 5.56 5.65 -35.77
C GLY A 264 6.07 4.70 -34.69
N VAL A 265 7.34 4.80 -34.29
CA VAL A 265 7.90 4.01 -33.18
C VAL A 265 7.26 4.37 -31.84
N LEU A 266 6.96 5.65 -31.59
CA LEU A 266 6.24 6.09 -30.39
C LEU A 266 4.81 5.57 -30.36
N VAL A 267 4.10 5.56 -31.48
CA VAL A 267 2.75 4.99 -31.58
C VAL A 267 2.79 3.49 -31.39
N ILE A 268 3.75 2.78 -31.99
CA ILE A 268 3.93 1.34 -31.78
C ILE A 268 4.30 1.04 -30.32
N ALA A 269 5.22 1.81 -29.73
CA ALA A 269 5.59 1.66 -28.32
C ALA A 269 4.43 1.99 -27.39
N ALA A 270 3.62 3.00 -27.70
CA ALA A 270 2.40 3.33 -26.97
C ALA A 270 1.35 2.23 -27.14
N LEU A 271 1.21 1.63 -28.33
CA LEU A 271 0.32 0.50 -28.58
C LEU A 271 0.79 -0.77 -27.88
N VAL A 272 2.10 -1.03 -27.83
CA VAL A 272 2.72 -2.15 -27.10
C VAL A 272 2.59 -1.93 -25.59
N LEU A 273 2.85 -0.73 -25.09
CA LEU A 273 2.61 -0.36 -23.68
C LEU A 273 1.12 -0.43 -23.34
N PHE A 274 0.23 -0.01 -24.23
CA PHE A 274 -1.22 -0.13 -24.08
C PHE A 274 -1.69 -1.58 -24.11
N TRP A 275 -1.01 -2.45 -24.88
CA TRP A 275 -1.30 -3.88 -24.94
C TRP A 275 -0.73 -4.64 -23.73
N LEU A 276 0.43 -4.23 -23.22
CA LEU A 276 1.06 -4.78 -22.01
C LEU A 276 0.39 -4.28 -20.71
N ASN A 277 -0.09 -3.04 -20.69
CA ASN A 277 -0.87 -2.44 -19.58
C ASN A 277 -2.38 -2.56 -19.77
N ARG A 278 -2.86 -3.33 -20.75
CA ARG A 278 -4.27 -3.69 -20.78
C ARG A 278 -4.54 -4.43 -19.48
N ALA A 279 -5.49 -3.93 -18.67
CA ALA A 279 -5.99 -4.65 -17.50
C ALA A 279 -6.31 -6.08 -17.97
N LYS A 280 -5.47 -7.05 -17.59
CA LYS A 280 -5.65 -8.45 -17.98
C LYS A 280 -7.08 -8.79 -17.61
N GLY A 281 -7.90 -9.12 -18.61
CA GLY A 281 -9.31 -9.41 -18.35
C GLY A 281 -9.42 -10.54 -17.35
N TRP A 282 -10.53 -10.58 -16.63
CA TRP A 282 -10.74 -11.69 -15.71
C TRP A 282 -10.90 -12.95 -16.54
N THR A 283 -10.11 -13.99 -16.24
CA THR A 283 -10.18 -15.22 -17.01
C THR A 283 -11.36 -16.04 -16.53
N VAL A 284 -12.14 -16.55 -17.47
CA VAL A 284 -13.30 -17.38 -17.19
C VAL A 284 -13.05 -18.76 -17.76
N SER A 285 -13.26 -19.79 -16.95
CA SER A 285 -13.30 -21.18 -17.42
C SER A 285 -14.70 -21.75 -17.21
N SER A 286 -15.21 -22.46 -18.22
CA SER A 286 -16.45 -23.24 -18.07
C SER A 286 -16.11 -24.53 -17.31
N LEU A 287 -16.78 -24.75 -16.17
CA LEU A 287 -16.65 -25.99 -15.40
C LEU A 287 -17.64 -27.07 -15.89
N GLY A 288 -18.65 -26.66 -16.65
CA GLY A 288 -19.69 -27.50 -17.24
C GLY A 288 -20.74 -26.64 -17.93
N GLY A 289 -21.41 -27.20 -18.95
CA GLY A 289 -22.51 -26.56 -19.67
C GLY A 289 -22.12 -25.36 -20.54
N ASN A 290 -23.12 -24.58 -20.96
CA ASN A 290 -22.99 -23.45 -21.88
C ASN A 290 -22.88 -22.11 -21.13
N VAL A 291 -21.66 -21.75 -20.73
CA VAL A 291 -21.38 -20.41 -20.20
C VAL A 291 -21.35 -19.40 -21.33
N LEU A 292 -22.09 -18.30 -21.19
CA LEU A 292 -22.11 -17.20 -22.17
C LEU A 292 -21.40 -15.98 -21.59
N ILE A 293 -20.54 -15.33 -22.39
CA ILE A 293 -20.01 -13.99 -22.13
C ILE A 293 -20.50 -13.09 -23.26
N ASP A 294 -21.23 -12.01 -22.93
CA ASP A 294 -21.83 -11.08 -23.88
C ASP A 294 -22.67 -11.81 -24.97
N ASN A 295 -23.43 -12.83 -24.54
CA ASN A 295 -24.22 -13.74 -25.38
C ASN A 295 -23.41 -14.64 -26.34
N VAL A 296 -22.10 -14.77 -26.14
CA VAL A 296 -21.23 -15.66 -26.90
C VAL A 296 -20.76 -16.82 -26.04
N THR A 297 -20.90 -18.06 -26.54
CA THR A 297 -20.52 -19.28 -25.81
C THR A 297 -19.02 -19.39 -25.57
N VAL A 298 -18.64 -19.77 -24.35
CA VAL A 298 -17.26 -20.03 -23.92
C VAL A 298 -17.01 -21.54 -23.95
N ASN A 299 -16.21 -22.01 -24.91
CA ASN A 299 -15.99 -23.46 -25.11
C ASN A 299 -14.99 -24.09 -24.11
N LYS A 300 -14.05 -23.31 -23.56
CA LYS A 300 -13.09 -23.75 -22.52
C LYS A 300 -12.64 -22.60 -21.63
N GLU A 301 -12.05 -21.58 -22.25
CA GLU A 301 -11.59 -20.37 -21.58
C GLU A 301 -12.09 -19.13 -22.33
N GLY A 302 -12.43 -18.10 -21.58
CA GLY A 302 -12.89 -16.80 -22.06
C GLY A 302 -12.28 -15.68 -21.23
N GLU A 303 -12.47 -14.45 -21.69
CA GLU A 303 -11.98 -13.26 -21.01
C GLU A 303 -13.16 -12.30 -20.75
N MET A 304 -13.38 -11.96 -19.49
CA MET A 304 -14.33 -10.91 -19.10
C MET A 304 -13.63 -9.55 -19.07
N LYS A 305 -13.96 -8.74 -20.09
CA LYS A 305 -13.56 -7.34 -20.20
C LYS A 305 -14.46 -6.45 -19.34
N LEU A 306 -14.09 -5.18 -19.18
CA LEU A 306 -14.94 -4.20 -18.50
C LEU A 306 -16.32 -4.13 -19.17
N ASN A 307 -17.38 -4.10 -18.37
CA ASN A 307 -18.79 -4.15 -18.79
C ASN A 307 -19.25 -5.44 -19.47
N SER A 308 -18.42 -6.49 -19.52
CA SER A 308 -18.89 -7.80 -20.00
C SER A 308 -19.85 -8.44 -19.00
N THR A 309 -20.80 -9.20 -19.52
CA THR A 309 -21.78 -9.95 -18.74
C THR A 309 -21.59 -11.44 -18.97
N LEU A 310 -21.42 -12.18 -17.88
CA LEU A 310 -21.40 -13.63 -17.83
C LEU A 310 -22.78 -14.16 -17.42
N LEU A 311 -23.26 -15.17 -18.15
CA LEU A 311 -24.49 -15.89 -17.86
C LEU A 311 -24.23 -17.40 -17.79
N THR A 312 -24.76 -18.02 -16.74
CA THR A 312 -24.92 -19.47 -16.65
C THR A 312 -26.40 -19.83 -16.77
N ASP A 313 -26.69 -20.86 -17.56
CA ASP A 313 -27.99 -21.54 -17.63
C ASP A 313 -28.20 -22.52 -16.46
N GLU A 314 -29.23 -23.35 -16.52
CA GLU A 314 -29.60 -24.33 -15.50
C GLU A 314 -28.60 -25.49 -15.32
N ASN A 315 -27.70 -25.71 -16.29
CA ASN A 315 -26.77 -26.84 -16.33
C ASN A 315 -25.31 -26.39 -16.45
N SER A 316 -25.04 -25.09 -16.25
CA SER A 316 -23.69 -24.54 -16.41
C SER A 316 -23.15 -23.88 -15.16
N ASN A 317 -21.83 -24.02 -15.01
CA ASN A 317 -21.05 -23.45 -13.93
C ASN A 317 -19.82 -22.78 -14.53
N ALA A 318 -19.43 -21.65 -13.97
CA ALA A 318 -18.26 -20.91 -14.42
C ALA A 318 -17.30 -20.62 -13.26
N LYS A 319 -16.01 -20.61 -13.57
CA LYS A 319 -14.96 -20.16 -12.66
C LYS A 319 -14.34 -18.89 -13.22
N ILE A 320 -14.42 -17.81 -12.47
CA ILE A 320 -13.84 -16.50 -12.80
C ILE A 320 -12.61 -16.32 -11.92
N ILE A 321 -11.45 -16.10 -12.52
CA ILE A 321 -10.21 -15.78 -11.81
C ILE A 321 -10.00 -14.27 -11.90
N ILE A 322 -9.99 -13.63 -10.74
CA ILE A 322 -9.76 -12.21 -10.57
C ILE A 322 -8.32 -12.03 -10.07
N PRO A 323 -7.42 -11.46 -10.90
CA PRO A 323 -6.02 -11.30 -10.54
C PRO A 323 -5.86 -10.59 -9.20
N HIS A 324 -5.00 -11.13 -8.32
CA HIS A 324 -4.67 -10.52 -7.03
C HIS A 324 -5.86 -10.33 -6.06
N THR A 325 -6.97 -11.03 -6.30
CA THR A 325 -8.16 -11.03 -5.42
C THR A 325 -8.59 -12.46 -5.07
N GLY A 326 -8.77 -13.31 -6.08
CA GLY A 326 -9.17 -14.71 -5.89
C GLY A 326 -10.09 -15.22 -6.98
N VAL A 327 -10.87 -16.24 -6.63
CA VAL A 327 -11.72 -16.99 -7.54
C VAL A 327 -13.18 -16.80 -7.17
N ILE A 328 -14.03 -16.65 -8.18
CA ILE A 328 -15.48 -16.73 -8.05
C ILE A 328 -15.98 -17.94 -8.84
N GLU A 329 -16.62 -18.86 -8.15
CA GLU A 329 -17.38 -19.96 -8.75
C GLU A 329 -18.84 -19.49 -8.87
N ALA A 330 -19.34 -19.36 -10.11
CA ALA A 330 -20.72 -19.05 -10.43
C ALA A 330 -21.50 -20.35 -10.64
N GLU A 331 -22.56 -20.53 -9.87
CA GLU A 331 -23.48 -21.66 -9.95
C GLU A 331 -24.48 -21.50 -11.11
N PRO A 332 -25.33 -22.50 -11.41
CA PRO A 332 -26.39 -22.37 -12.41
C PRO A 332 -27.31 -21.17 -12.19
N ASN A 333 -27.87 -20.66 -13.28
CA ASN A 333 -28.79 -19.52 -13.31
C ASN A 333 -28.20 -18.20 -12.75
N THR A 334 -26.91 -17.99 -12.92
CA THR A 334 -26.16 -16.85 -12.39
C THR A 334 -25.84 -15.82 -13.46
N SER A 335 -25.97 -14.54 -13.11
CA SER A 335 -25.72 -13.42 -14.01
C SER A 335 -24.83 -12.37 -13.35
N ILE A 336 -23.61 -12.24 -13.87
CA ILE A 336 -22.53 -11.41 -13.32
C ILE A 336 -22.06 -10.42 -14.38
N SER A 337 -22.00 -9.14 -14.06
CA SER A 337 -21.44 -8.10 -14.93
C SER A 337 -20.23 -7.46 -14.29
N ARG A 338 -19.10 -7.41 -15.00
CA ARG A 338 -17.92 -6.67 -14.55
C ARG A 338 -18.18 -5.16 -14.69
N THR A 339 -17.87 -4.35 -13.68
CA THR A 339 -18.07 -2.89 -13.80
C THR A 339 -16.88 -2.22 -14.48
N ARG A 340 -16.80 -0.89 -14.39
CA ARG A 340 -15.64 -0.11 -14.88
C ARG A 340 -14.49 -0.08 -13.87
N LYS A 341 -14.71 -0.48 -12.61
CA LYS A 341 -13.65 -0.57 -11.59
C LYS A 341 -13.02 -1.96 -11.62
N ASP A 342 -11.73 -2.04 -11.33
CA ASP A 342 -10.95 -3.27 -11.54
C ASP A 342 -11.34 -4.43 -10.63
N PHE A 343 -11.87 -4.15 -9.43
CA PHE A 343 -12.27 -5.13 -8.41
C PHE A 343 -13.72 -4.92 -7.97
N GLU A 344 -14.59 -4.63 -8.93
CA GLU A 344 -16.02 -4.48 -8.68
C GLU A 344 -16.83 -5.21 -9.75
N LEU A 345 -17.85 -5.94 -9.30
CA LEU A 345 -18.80 -6.61 -10.17
C LEU A 345 -20.21 -6.38 -9.67
N LYS A 346 -21.19 -6.51 -10.57
CA LYS A 346 -22.61 -6.55 -10.25
C LYS A 346 -23.11 -7.97 -10.43
N VAL A 347 -23.78 -8.51 -9.41
CA VAL A 347 -24.52 -9.77 -9.55
C VAL A 347 -26.01 -9.46 -9.53
N SER A 348 -26.71 -9.87 -10.58
CA SER A 348 -28.14 -9.58 -10.75
C SER A 348 -29.04 -10.71 -10.26
N LYS A 349 -28.57 -11.96 -10.38
CA LYS A 349 -29.25 -13.16 -9.88
C LYS A 349 -28.28 -14.33 -9.79
N GLY A 350 -28.69 -15.37 -9.06
CA GLY A 350 -28.00 -16.65 -8.95
C GLY A 350 -27.14 -16.75 -7.69
N LYS A 351 -26.23 -17.72 -7.68
CA LYS A 351 -25.39 -18.03 -6.52
C LYS A 351 -23.92 -18.00 -6.92
N ILE A 352 -23.12 -17.39 -6.08
CA ILE A 352 -21.67 -17.35 -6.23
C ILE A 352 -20.98 -17.83 -4.96
N ILE A 353 -19.83 -18.49 -5.14
CA ILE A 353 -18.91 -18.84 -4.07
C ILE A 353 -17.59 -18.14 -4.36
N LYS A 354 -17.19 -17.22 -3.49
CA LYS A 354 -15.91 -16.52 -3.58
C LYS A 354 -14.90 -17.21 -2.67
N LYS A 355 -13.72 -17.50 -3.22
CA LYS A 355 -12.56 -18.04 -2.51
C LYS A 355 -11.36 -17.12 -2.71
N ALA A 356 -10.68 -16.77 -1.62
CA ALA A 356 -9.47 -15.97 -1.65
C ALA A 356 -8.27 -16.78 -2.17
N GLU A 357 -7.40 -16.11 -2.93
CA GLU A 357 -6.12 -16.68 -3.40
C GLU A 357 -4.92 -15.81 -2.99
N SER A 358 -5.13 -14.50 -2.80
CA SER A 358 -4.10 -13.53 -2.45
C SER A 358 -4.64 -12.44 -1.52
N GLN A 359 -3.76 -11.73 -0.82
CA GLN A 359 -4.13 -10.69 0.16
C GLN A 359 -4.00 -9.25 -0.37
N GLU A 360 -4.04 -9.05 -1.69
CA GLU A 360 -3.62 -7.78 -2.28
C GLU A 360 -4.78 -6.80 -2.53
N ASN A 361 -5.94 -7.27 -2.99
CA ASN A 361 -7.06 -6.40 -3.36
C ASN A 361 -8.40 -6.90 -2.81
N LYS A 362 -9.30 -5.96 -2.53
CA LYS A 362 -10.68 -6.21 -2.07
C LYS A 362 -11.65 -6.19 -3.25
N LEU A 363 -12.58 -7.13 -3.27
CA LEU A 363 -13.72 -7.18 -4.17
C LEU A 363 -14.95 -6.46 -3.58
N THR A 364 -15.57 -5.61 -4.39
CA THR A 364 -16.92 -5.11 -4.16
C THR A 364 -17.91 -5.83 -5.07
N ILE A 365 -18.97 -6.38 -4.49
CA ILE A 365 -20.08 -7.01 -5.20
C ILE A 365 -21.33 -6.16 -5.01
N GLN A 366 -21.82 -5.59 -6.10
CA GLN A 366 -23.05 -4.79 -6.10
C GLN A 366 -24.25 -5.64 -6.49
N THR A 367 -25.39 -5.33 -5.89
CA THR A 367 -26.70 -5.90 -6.26
C THR A 367 -27.74 -4.80 -6.30
N ASP A 368 -28.99 -5.13 -6.60
CA ASP A 368 -30.06 -4.13 -6.64
C ASP A 368 -30.53 -3.68 -5.23
N ILE A 369 -30.18 -4.43 -4.16
CA ILE A 369 -30.65 -4.12 -2.79
C ILE A 369 -29.53 -3.86 -1.77
N ALA A 370 -28.28 -4.27 -2.06
CA ALA A 370 -27.15 -4.16 -1.14
C ALA A 370 -25.80 -4.18 -1.87
N ASP A 371 -24.79 -3.56 -1.27
CA ASP A 371 -23.40 -3.72 -1.67
C ASP A 371 -22.67 -4.62 -0.67
N PHE A 372 -21.88 -5.57 -1.16
CA PHE A 372 -21.07 -6.48 -0.36
C PHE A 372 -19.61 -6.16 -0.60
N ASN A 373 -18.96 -5.60 0.41
CA ASN A 373 -17.56 -5.22 0.38
C ASN A 373 -16.78 -6.22 1.20
N GLU A 374 -15.97 -7.05 0.54
CA GLU A 374 -15.15 -7.97 1.30
C GLU A 374 -14.00 -7.25 2.00
N GLU A 375 -13.61 -7.79 3.15
CA GLU A 375 -12.27 -7.58 3.70
C GLU A 375 -11.27 -8.55 3.05
N LEU A 376 -9.97 -8.25 3.15
CA LEU A 376 -8.95 -9.04 2.45
C LEU A 376 -9.01 -10.52 2.86
N SER A 377 -8.90 -11.41 1.89
CA SER A 377 -8.85 -12.87 2.09
C SER A 377 -10.14 -13.53 2.61
N SER A 378 -11.31 -12.93 2.37
CA SER A 378 -12.59 -13.55 2.76
C SER A 378 -13.02 -14.67 1.81
N ASP A 379 -13.62 -15.72 2.36
CA ASP A 379 -14.30 -16.79 1.64
C ASP A 379 -15.79 -16.73 2.01
N PHE A 380 -16.66 -16.65 1.02
CA PHE A 380 -18.10 -16.52 1.28
C PHE A 380 -18.95 -17.04 0.14
N GLU A 381 -20.20 -17.34 0.47
CA GLU A 381 -21.27 -17.64 -0.47
C GLU A 381 -22.26 -16.49 -0.50
N LEU A 382 -22.68 -16.08 -1.70
CA LEU A 382 -23.71 -15.07 -1.90
C LEU A 382 -24.76 -15.60 -2.89
N THR A 383 -26.01 -15.68 -2.43
CA THR A 383 -27.17 -16.05 -3.24
C THR A 383 -28.08 -14.85 -3.41
N ILE A 384 -28.46 -14.56 -4.65
CA ILE A 384 -29.25 -13.39 -5.05
C ILE A 384 -30.45 -13.83 -5.87
N ASN A 385 -31.63 -13.35 -5.46
CA ASN A 385 -32.86 -13.44 -6.23
C ASN A 385 -33.59 -12.09 -6.20
N GLU A 386 -34.76 -12.01 -6.83
CA GLU A 386 -35.50 -10.74 -7.00
C GLU A 386 -35.89 -10.06 -5.68
N GLU A 387 -36.07 -10.84 -4.61
CA GLU A 387 -36.61 -10.35 -3.33
C GLU A 387 -35.58 -10.36 -2.19
N ARG A 388 -34.51 -11.15 -2.32
CA ARG A 388 -33.56 -11.41 -1.24
C ARG A 388 -32.13 -11.63 -1.75
N ASN A 389 -31.18 -11.11 -0.97
CA ASN A 389 -29.80 -11.54 -0.97
C ASN A 389 -29.48 -12.29 0.32
N SER A 390 -28.75 -13.40 0.21
CA SER A 390 -28.34 -14.24 1.33
C SER A 390 -26.83 -14.45 1.29
N LEU A 391 -26.13 -13.96 2.30
CA LEU A 391 -24.70 -14.09 2.49
C LEU A 391 -24.40 -15.08 3.60
N PHE A 392 -23.39 -15.92 3.40
CA PHE A 392 -22.74 -16.68 4.47
C PHE A 392 -21.22 -16.58 4.32
N VAL A 393 -20.53 -16.24 5.41
CA VAL A 393 -19.08 -16.04 5.41
C VAL A 393 -18.39 -17.27 6.01
N PHE A 394 -17.66 -18.02 5.17
CA PHE A 394 -16.89 -19.19 5.60
C PHE A 394 -15.61 -18.80 6.32
N LYS A 395 -14.99 -17.69 5.90
CA LYS A 395 -13.73 -17.18 6.44
C LYS A 395 -13.62 -15.68 6.20
N GLY A 396 -13.02 -14.97 7.14
CA GLY A 396 -12.81 -13.52 7.03
C GLY A 396 -14.08 -12.72 7.35
N THR A 397 -14.22 -11.55 6.72
CA THR A 397 -15.29 -10.60 7.01
C THR A 397 -15.83 -9.99 5.72
N VAL A 398 -17.15 -9.77 5.68
CA VAL A 398 -17.80 -9.02 4.60
C VAL A 398 -18.63 -7.90 5.21
N LYS A 399 -18.41 -6.67 4.74
CA LYS A 399 -19.18 -5.48 5.10
C LYS A 399 -20.35 -5.34 4.12
N VAL A 400 -21.56 -5.42 4.63
CA VAL A 400 -22.79 -5.30 3.84
C VAL A 400 -23.36 -3.91 4.03
N VAL A 401 -23.46 -3.15 2.94
CA VAL A 401 -23.98 -1.78 2.97
C VAL A 401 -25.39 -1.75 2.40
N VAL A 402 -26.35 -1.32 3.22
CA VAL A 402 -27.77 -1.18 2.86
C VAL A 402 -28.29 0.15 3.37
N LYS A 403 -28.86 0.96 2.49
CA LYS A 403 -29.40 2.30 2.84
C LYS A 403 -28.40 3.19 3.60
N GLY A 404 -27.11 3.07 3.29
CA GLY A 404 -26.03 3.80 3.97
C GLY A 404 -25.66 3.27 5.37
N PHE A 405 -26.31 2.20 5.85
CA PHE A 405 -25.89 1.48 7.04
C PHE A 405 -24.94 0.35 6.66
N GLU A 406 -23.80 0.27 7.36
CA GLU A 406 -22.80 -0.78 7.17
C GLU A 406 -22.95 -1.84 8.27
N SER A 407 -23.07 -3.09 7.84
CA SER A 407 -23.17 -4.25 8.73
C SER A 407 -21.95 -5.14 8.55
N VAL A 408 -21.31 -5.49 9.66
CA VAL A 408 -20.11 -6.34 9.69
C VAL A 408 -20.54 -7.79 9.85
N VAL A 409 -20.27 -8.62 8.84
CA VAL A 409 -20.58 -10.05 8.84
C VAL A 409 -19.26 -10.83 8.93
N PRO A 410 -18.88 -11.31 10.12
CA PRO A 410 -17.64 -12.06 10.30
C PRO A 410 -17.81 -13.54 9.92
N GLU A 411 -16.71 -14.28 10.03
CA GLU A 411 -16.64 -15.72 9.86
C GLU A 411 -17.72 -16.46 10.66
N ASN A 412 -18.32 -17.48 10.04
CA ASN A 412 -19.40 -18.30 10.57
C ASN A 412 -20.73 -17.56 10.80
N PHE A 413 -20.88 -16.32 10.35
CA PHE A 413 -22.14 -15.59 10.37
C PHE A 413 -22.82 -15.56 9.00
N ALA A 414 -24.15 -15.46 9.03
CA ALA A 414 -24.98 -15.24 7.85
C ALA A 414 -25.66 -13.88 7.91
N CYS A 415 -26.04 -13.35 6.76
CA CYS A 415 -26.86 -12.14 6.66
C CYS A 415 -27.83 -12.26 5.48
N ASP A 416 -29.12 -12.23 5.77
CA ASP A 416 -30.18 -12.15 4.76
C ASP A 416 -30.68 -10.71 4.67
N ILE A 417 -30.75 -10.18 3.45
CA ILE A 417 -31.27 -8.85 3.15
C ILE A 417 -32.48 -9.01 2.27
N ARG A 418 -33.65 -8.57 2.75
CA ARG A 418 -34.85 -8.41 1.93
C ARG A 418 -34.95 -6.98 1.41
N LYS A 419 -35.58 -6.83 0.24
CA LYS A 419 -35.85 -5.52 -0.36
C LYS A 419 -36.54 -4.59 0.65
N GLY A 420 -35.94 -3.41 0.88
CA GLY A 420 -36.47 -2.41 1.81
C GLY A 420 -36.23 -2.69 3.29
N LYS A 421 -35.51 -3.75 3.68
CA LYS A 421 -35.11 -4.05 5.06
C LYS A 421 -33.65 -3.63 5.33
N PHE A 422 -33.16 -3.87 6.54
CA PHE A 422 -31.75 -3.65 6.91
C PHE A 422 -30.99 -4.98 6.93
N ALA A 423 -29.67 -4.91 6.74
CA ALA A 423 -28.78 -6.04 6.91
C ALA A 423 -28.46 -6.21 8.40
N VAL A 424 -28.92 -7.29 9.03
CA VAL A 424 -28.51 -7.65 10.39
C VAL A 424 -27.91 -9.05 10.34
N PRO A 425 -26.62 -9.23 10.70
CA PRO A 425 -26.02 -10.55 10.74
C PRO A 425 -26.64 -11.38 11.86
N TYR A 426 -26.67 -12.69 11.68
CA TYR A 426 -27.12 -13.65 12.68
C TYR A 426 -26.22 -14.89 12.69
N ASN A 427 -26.09 -15.52 13.85
CA ASN A 427 -25.42 -16.80 13.98
C ASN A 427 -26.37 -17.89 13.43
N PRO A 428 -25.97 -18.69 12.41
CA PRO A 428 -26.82 -19.74 11.86
C PRO A 428 -27.22 -20.83 12.86
N ASN A 429 -26.47 -20.97 13.97
CA ASN A 429 -26.73 -21.94 15.03
C ASN A 429 -27.67 -21.42 16.13
N SER A 430 -28.09 -20.16 16.07
CA SER A 430 -29.08 -19.60 16.99
C SER A 430 -30.48 -20.19 16.78
N ASP A 431 -31.39 -19.93 17.72
CA ASP A 431 -32.77 -20.40 17.62
C ASP A 431 -33.48 -19.87 16.35
N LYS A 432 -34.29 -20.73 15.72
CA LYS A 432 -34.96 -20.39 14.45
C LYS A 432 -35.93 -19.21 14.58
N GLN A 433 -36.56 -19.04 15.74
CA GLN A 433 -37.49 -17.94 15.98
C GLN A 433 -36.76 -16.60 15.93
N ILE A 434 -35.64 -16.46 16.66
CA ILE A 434 -34.89 -15.19 16.64
C ILE A 434 -34.27 -14.94 15.27
N ILE A 435 -33.74 -15.97 14.60
CA ILE A 435 -33.22 -15.84 13.24
C ILE A 435 -34.29 -15.26 12.31
N ASN A 436 -35.51 -15.81 12.31
CA ASN A 436 -36.59 -15.32 11.46
C ASN A 436 -36.96 -13.86 11.78
N LEU A 437 -36.95 -13.46 13.05
CA LEU A 437 -37.21 -12.07 13.43
C LEU A 437 -36.10 -11.13 12.96
N ILE A 438 -34.83 -11.53 13.07
CA ILE A 438 -33.68 -10.75 12.59
C ILE A 438 -33.76 -10.55 11.08
N LYS A 439 -34.10 -11.60 10.32
CA LYS A 439 -34.24 -11.53 8.84
C LYS A 439 -35.31 -10.54 8.37
N GLU A 440 -36.34 -10.27 9.18
CA GLU A 440 -37.41 -9.33 8.86
C GLU A 440 -37.18 -7.91 9.42
N TYR A 441 -36.05 -7.69 10.10
CA TYR A 441 -35.80 -6.47 10.86
C TYR A 441 -35.88 -5.22 9.97
N SER A 442 -36.79 -4.33 10.34
CA SER A 442 -37.20 -3.17 9.56
C SER A 442 -36.56 -1.85 10.01
N GLY A 443 -35.81 -1.86 11.12
CA GLY A 443 -35.07 -0.70 11.63
C GLY A 443 -35.67 -0.08 12.90
N PRO A 444 -35.61 1.25 13.08
CA PRO A 444 -35.87 1.92 14.36
C PRO A 444 -37.25 1.66 14.98
N ALA A 445 -38.25 1.41 14.14
CA ALA A 445 -39.64 1.21 14.52
C ALA A 445 -40.09 -0.26 14.38
N ASP A 446 -39.16 -1.21 14.37
CA ASP A 446 -39.50 -2.61 14.21
C ASP A 446 -40.40 -3.11 15.37
N PRO A 447 -41.59 -3.68 15.07
CA PRO A 447 -42.54 -4.08 16.11
C PRO A 447 -42.04 -5.29 16.94
N ASN A 448 -41.10 -6.07 16.41
CA ASN A 448 -40.60 -7.28 17.05
C ASN A 448 -39.32 -7.05 17.86
N MET A 449 -38.82 -5.81 17.93
CA MET A 449 -37.56 -5.52 18.60
C MET A 449 -37.53 -6.01 20.05
N VAL A 450 -38.60 -5.81 20.83
CA VAL A 450 -38.66 -6.30 22.22
C VAL A 450 -38.60 -7.83 22.28
N VAL A 451 -39.23 -8.51 21.32
CA VAL A 451 -39.20 -9.97 21.23
C VAL A 451 -37.80 -10.46 20.88
N ILE A 452 -37.13 -9.83 19.90
CA ILE A 452 -35.73 -10.14 19.54
C ILE A 452 -34.82 -10.01 20.78
N VAL A 453 -34.92 -8.89 21.48
CA VAL A 453 -34.14 -8.63 22.70
C VAL A 453 -34.42 -9.68 23.78
N SER A 454 -35.68 -10.11 23.94
CA SER A 454 -36.04 -11.10 24.96
C SER A 454 -35.48 -12.50 24.65
N LEU A 455 -35.45 -12.89 23.37
CA LEU A 455 -34.96 -14.19 22.92
C LEU A 455 -33.43 -14.27 22.82
N ALA A 456 -32.77 -13.12 22.67
CA ALA A 456 -31.34 -13.07 22.40
C ALA A 456 -30.51 -13.73 23.50
N THR A 457 -29.56 -14.54 23.07
CA THR A 457 -28.54 -15.19 23.89
C THR A 457 -27.16 -14.63 23.57
N LYS A 458 -26.11 -15.15 24.22
CA LYS A 458 -24.74 -14.67 23.99
C LYS A 458 -24.33 -14.77 22.52
N SER A 459 -24.74 -15.82 21.80
CA SER A 459 -24.43 -15.99 20.36
C SER A 459 -25.08 -14.93 19.45
N ASP A 460 -26.10 -14.22 19.95
CA ASP A 460 -26.82 -13.17 19.22
C ASP A 460 -26.32 -11.75 19.54
N ALA A 461 -25.25 -11.62 20.33
CA ALA A 461 -24.71 -10.34 20.75
C ALA A 461 -24.32 -9.45 19.56
N LEU A 462 -23.76 -10.02 18.49
CA LEU A 462 -23.44 -9.29 17.26
C LEU A 462 -24.70 -8.74 16.59
N SER A 463 -25.77 -9.54 16.53
CA SER A 463 -27.07 -9.11 15.98
C SER A 463 -27.62 -7.93 16.78
N LEU A 464 -27.57 -8.01 18.11
CA LEU A 464 -28.02 -6.93 19.00
C LEU A 464 -27.17 -5.66 18.86
N TRP A 465 -25.85 -5.78 18.64
CA TRP A 465 -24.97 -4.63 18.42
C TRP A 465 -25.34 -3.85 17.13
N HIS A 466 -25.74 -4.56 16.07
CA HIS A 466 -26.26 -3.93 14.86
C HIS A 466 -27.66 -3.31 15.09
N ILE A 467 -28.57 -4.05 15.74
CA ILE A 467 -29.91 -3.57 16.09
C ILE A 467 -29.87 -2.33 16.99
N LEU A 468 -28.91 -2.25 17.91
CA LEU A 468 -28.68 -1.11 18.79
C LEU A 468 -28.45 0.18 18.01
N GLN A 469 -27.65 0.11 16.93
CA GLN A 469 -27.36 1.26 16.07
C GLN A 469 -28.55 1.63 15.19
N LEU A 470 -29.34 0.64 14.79
CA LEU A 470 -30.54 0.83 14.00
C LEU A 470 -31.76 1.24 14.83
N SER A 471 -31.69 1.14 16.15
CA SER A 471 -32.78 1.50 17.05
C SER A 471 -32.93 3.01 17.23
N SER A 472 -34.18 3.44 17.42
CA SER A 472 -34.50 4.81 17.81
C SER A 472 -33.91 5.14 19.19
N GLU A 473 -33.75 6.42 19.50
CA GLU A 473 -33.19 6.88 20.78
C GLU A 473 -33.97 6.35 21.99
N GLY A 474 -35.30 6.24 21.91
CA GLY A 474 -36.12 5.69 22.99
C GLY A 474 -35.97 4.17 23.17
N ASN A 475 -35.62 3.45 22.11
CA ASN A 475 -35.52 2.00 22.09
C ASN A 475 -34.10 1.49 22.39
N ARG A 476 -33.08 2.28 22.06
CA ARG A 476 -31.66 1.94 22.25
C ARG A 476 -31.29 1.54 23.69
N PRO A 477 -31.86 2.13 24.77
CA PRO A 477 -31.60 1.66 26.13
C PRO A 477 -32.02 0.22 26.40
N ILE A 478 -33.07 -0.27 25.74
CA ILE A 478 -33.58 -1.64 25.91
C ILE A 478 -32.58 -2.64 25.31
N VAL A 479 -32.12 -2.36 24.09
CA VAL A 479 -31.13 -3.19 23.39
C VAL A 479 -29.78 -3.14 24.13
N PHE A 480 -29.36 -1.94 24.56
CA PHE A 480 -28.13 -1.75 25.33
C PHE A 480 -28.13 -2.59 26.60
N LYS A 481 -29.22 -2.56 27.38
CA LYS A 481 -29.32 -3.30 28.64
C LYS A 481 -29.09 -4.79 28.40
N LYS A 482 -29.78 -5.38 27.43
CA LYS A 482 -29.63 -6.80 27.11
C LYS A 482 -28.24 -7.13 26.58
N LEU A 483 -27.69 -6.31 25.68
CA LEU A 483 -26.35 -6.54 25.15
C LEU A 483 -25.29 -6.47 26.25
N ASN A 484 -25.41 -5.51 27.17
CA ASN A 484 -24.54 -5.38 28.35
C ASN A 484 -24.66 -6.57 29.32
N GLU A 485 -25.84 -7.16 29.47
CA GLU A 485 -26.05 -8.39 30.25
C GLU A 485 -25.37 -9.60 29.61
N LEU A 486 -25.38 -9.70 28.27
CA LEU A 486 -24.81 -10.82 27.52
C LEU A 486 -23.29 -10.72 27.34
N VAL A 487 -22.81 -9.52 27.00
CA VAL A 487 -21.40 -9.18 26.78
C VAL A 487 -21.15 -7.76 27.29
N PRO A 488 -20.69 -7.59 28.54
CA PRO A 488 -20.42 -6.27 29.10
C PRO A 488 -19.40 -5.49 28.25
N PRO A 489 -19.54 -4.18 28.05
CA PRO A 489 -18.57 -3.38 27.30
C PRO A 489 -17.22 -3.28 28.05
N PRO A 490 -16.12 -2.94 27.36
CA PRO A 490 -14.85 -2.56 28.00
C PRO A 490 -14.97 -1.31 28.91
N ASP A 491 -14.04 -1.11 29.83
CA ASP A 491 -14.04 0.03 30.78
C ASP A 491 -14.00 1.41 30.09
N SER A 492 -13.42 1.47 28.89
CA SER A 492 -13.34 2.66 28.04
C SER A 492 -14.67 3.02 27.36
N VAL A 493 -15.67 2.14 27.39
CA VAL A 493 -16.94 2.29 26.69
C VAL A 493 -18.05 2.65 27.68
N THR A 494 -18.58 3.87 27.55
CA THR A 494 -19.63 4.37 28.45
C THR A 494 -21.03 4.18 27.88
N LYS A 495 -22.02 4.05 28.78
CA LYS A 495 -23.43 3.97 28.40
C LYS A 495 -23.84 5.21 27.59
N GLU A 496 -23.48 6.40 28.04
CA GLU A 496 -23.83 7.66 27.39
C GLU A 496 -23.25 7.75 25.98
N GLY A 497 -22.00 7.30 25.78
CA GLY A 497 -21.37 7.27 24.48
C GLY A 497 -22.05 6.30 23.52
N ILE A 498 -22.41 5.11 23.99
CA ILE A 498 -23.18 4.15 23.19
C ILE A 498 -24.60 4.67 22.89
N GLN A 499 -25.26 5.31 23.85
CA GLN A 499 -26.57 5.93 23.60
C GLN A 499 -26.50 7.03 22.53
N LYS A 500 -25.36 7.70 22.38
CA LYS A 500 -25.11 8.69 21.31
C LYS A 500 -24.51 8.11 20.03
N LEU A 501 -24.37 6.78 19.95
CA LEU A 501 -23.73 6.07 18.84
C LEU A 501 -22.31 6.59 18.54
N ASN A 502 -21.53 6.85 19.58
CA ASN A 502 -20.11 7.18 19.43
C ASN A 502 -19.39 6.03 18.72
N ARG A 503 -18.78 6.32 17.57
CA ARG A 503 -18.16 5.32 16.69
C ARG A 503 -17.03 4.55 17.37
N ASP A 504 -16.08 5.26 17.97
CA ASP A 504 -14.93 4.63 18.64
C ASP A 504 -15.36 3.68 19.76
N MET A 505 -16.40 4.02 20.51
CA MET A 505 -16.93 3.17 21.58
C MET A 505 -17.72 1.97 21.05
N LEU A 506 -18.50 2.16 19.98
CA LEU A 506 -19.21 1.07 19.30
C LEU A 506 -18.20 0.05 18.75
N ASP A 507 -17.13 0.54 18.13
CA ASP A 507 -16.09 -0.30 17.54
C ASP A 507 -15.33 -1.07 18.64
N GLN A 508 -14.97 -0.42 19.75
CA GLN A 508 -14.36 -1.10 20.90
C GLN A 508 -15.25 -2.19 21.50
N TRP A 509 -16.57 -1.98 21.54
CA TRP A 509 -17.48 -3.02 22.00
C TRP A 509 -17.66 -4.15 20.98
N LEU A 510 -17.72 -3.82 19.69
CA LEU A 510 -17.78 -4.79 18.60
C LEU A 510 -16.64 -5.79 18.67
N VAL A 511 -15.41 -5.31 18.93
CA VAL A 511 -14.23 -6.17 19.15
C VAL A 511 -14.49 -7.22 20.19
N LYS A 512 -14.92 -6.77 21.37
CA LYS A 512 -15.12 -7.64 22.52
C LYS A 512 -16.21 -8.67 22.21
N ILE A 513 -17.30 -8.24 21.58
CA ILE A 513 -18.39 -9.11 21.14
C ILE A 513 -17.87 -10.20 20.20
N ILE A 514 -17.16 -9.84 19.12
CA ILE A 514 -16.62 -10.81 18.16
C ILE A 514 -15.61 -11.76 18.83
N SER A 515 -14.85 -11.32 19.82
CA SER A 515 -13.90 -12.18 20.53
C SER A 515 -14.54 -13.21 21.47
N GLU A 516 -15.81 -13.00 21.85
CA GLU A 516 -16.50 -13.78 22.88
C GLU A 516 -17.61 -14.70 22.35
N ILE A 517 -17.92 -14.61 21.04
CA ILE A 517 -18.95 -15.38 20.33
C ILE A 517 -18.31 -16.20 19.21
#